data_AF-A0A846BSC3-F1
#
_entry.id   AF-A0A846BSC3-F1
#
_cell.length_a   1.000
_cell.length_b   1.000
_cell.length_c   1.000
_cell.angle_alpha   90.00
_cell.angle_beta   90.00
_cell.angle_gamma   90.00
#
_symmetry.space_group_name_H-M   'P 1'
#
loop_
_entity.id
_entity.type
_entity.pdbx_description
1 polymer ?
#
loop_
_entity_poly.entity_id
_entity_poly.type
_entity_poly.pdbx_seq_one_letter_code
_entity_poly.pdbx_strand_id
1 'polypeptide(L)'
;MINPTTINPLTLPSVPLSQRSQLPTTPSIYFVIDTQGVVQYIGRSINPRQRWVSHHHFYELSNIGGVKIAWLEVSPQWTTDKCFAQAIARNFEQGQNAVFCFVGRNQDCDHRTNGRIL
;
A
#
# COMPACT_ATOMS: atom_id res chain seq x y z
N MET A 1 5.97 12.86 12.82
CA MET A 1 6.52 11.78 11.96
C MET A 1 5.64 10.56 12.14
N ILE A 2 5.17 9.92 11.06
CA ILE A 2 4.37 8.69 11.14
C ILE A 2 5.36 7.53 11.33
N ASN A 3 5.19 6.71 12.36
CA ASN A 3 5.98 5.50 12.52
C ASN A 3 5.34 4.36 11.69
N PRO A 4 6.01 3.85 10.65
CA PRO A 4 5.45 2.79 9.82
C PRO A 4 5.21 1.48 10.56
N THR A 5 5.92 1.23 11.68
CA THR A 5 5.81 -0.02 12.46
C THR A 5 4.53 -0.12 13.28
N THR A 6 3.79 0.99 13.45
CA THR A 6 2.58 1.04 14.28
C THR A 6 1.29 1.02 13.45
N ILE A 7 1.38 0.92 12.12
CA ILE A 7 0.22 0.96 11.23
C ILE A 7 -0.29 -0.46 10.99
N ASN A 8 -1.58 -0.68 11.30
CA ASN A 8 -2.29 -1.91 10.97
C ASN A 8 -3.29 -1.65 9.81
N PRO A 9 -3.01 -2.10 8.57
CA PRO A 9 -3.92 -2.01 7.44
C PRO A 9 -5.32 -2.58 7.65
N LEU A 10 -5.50 -3.56 8.55
CA LEU A 10 -6.80 -4.18 8.81
C LEU A 10 -7.76 -3.26 9.55
N THR A 11 -7.24 -2.26 10.27
CA THR A 11 -8.04 -1.30 11.05
C THR A 11 -8.22 0.05 10.36
N LEU A 12 -7.65 0.22 9.16
CA LEU A 12 -7.78 1.44 8.38
C LEU A 12 -9.19 1.57 7.78
N PRO A 13 -9.62 2.81 7.45
CA PRO A 13 -10.78 3.01 6.58
C PRO A 13 -10.65 2.18 5.31
N SER A 14 -11.73 1.50 4.93
CA SER A 14 -11.72 0.59 3.79
C SER A 14 -13.07 0.52 3.09
N VAL A 15 -13.04 0.15 1.80
CA VAL A 15 -14.23 -0.11 0.98
C VAL A 15 -14.04 -1.42 0.21
N PRO A 16 -15.12 -2.16 -0.09
CA PRO A 16 -15.04 -3.29 -1.02
C PRO A 16 -14.43 -2.85 -2.37
N LEU A 17 -13.71 -3.73 -3.05
CA LEU A 17 -13.14 -3.44 -4.38
C LEU A 17 -14.22 -3.00 -5.40
N SER A 18 -15.44 -3.54 -5.29
CA SER A 18 -16.59 -3.13 -6.10
C SER A 18 -17.00 -1.67 -5.88
N GLN A 19 -16.68 -1.09 -4.72
CA GLN A 19 -16.99 0.27 -4.32
C GLN A 19 -15.77 1.21 -4.40
N ARG A 20 -14.75 0.86 -5.19
CA ARG A 20 -13.52 1.66 -5.37
C ARG A 20 -13.76 3.13 -5.79
N SER A 21 -14.92 3.47 -6.33
CA SER A 21 -15.32 4.86 -6.62
C SER A 21 -15.47 5.72 -5.36
N GLN A 22 -15.65 5.10 -4.19
CA GLN A 22 -15.74 5.79 -2.90
C GLN A 22 -14.38 6.07 -2.25
N LEU A 23 -13.27 5.62 -2.86
CA LEU A 23 -11.93 5.91 -2.36
C LEU A 23 -11.68 7.42 -2.22
N PRO A 24 -10.75 7.82 -1.35
CA PRO A 24 -10.41 9.22 -1.19
C PRO A 24 -9.79 9.79 -2.48
N THR A 25 -9.92 11.11 -2.62
CA THR A 25 -9.19 11.91 -3.61
C THR A 25 -7.95 12.57 -3.00
N THR A 26 -7.61 12.23 -1.75
CA THR A 26 -6.43 12.72 -1.04
C THR A 26 -5.24 11.77 -1.23
N PRO A 27 -3.99 12.27 -1.07
CA PRO A 27 -2.82 11.43 -1.19
C PRO A 27 -2.84 10.31 -0.15
N SER A 28 -2.69 9.07 -0.61
CA SER A 28 -2.79 7.90 0.25
C SER A 28 -1.90 6.76 -0.19
N ILE A 29 -1.52 5.93 0.78
CA ILE A 29 -1.04 4.56 0.58
C ILE A 29 -2.25 3.65 0.75
N TYR A 30 -2.46 2.72 -0.18
CA TYR A 30 -3.62 1.82 -0.17
C TYR A 30 -3.20 0.36 -0.24
N PHE A 31 -3.98 -0.48 0.44
CA PHE A 31 -3.76 -1.91 0.64
C PHE A 31 -4.98 -2.66 0.13
N VAL A 32 -4.78 -3.60 -0.79
CA VAL A 32 -5.82 -4.54 -1.20
C VAL A 32 -5.68 -5.77 -0.33
N ILE A 33 -6.73 -6.12 0.37
CA ILE A 33 -6.73 -7.14 1.42
C ILE A 33 -7.82 -8.15 1.09
N ASP A 34 -7.49 -9.44 1.13
CA ASP A 34 -8.45 -10.51 0.93
C ASP A 34 -9.27 -10.83 2.18
N THR A 35 -10.14 -11.84 2.07
CA THR A 35 -11.02 -12.29 3.15
C THR A 35 -10.27 -12.96 4.31
N GLN A 36 -9.03 -13.41 4.10
CA GLN A 36 -8.16 -13.99 5.12
C GLN A 36 -7.31 -12.91 5.83
N GLY A 37 -7.48 -11.65 5.45
CA GLY A 37 -6.70 -10.53 5.98
C GLY A 37 -5.33 -10.37 5.30
N VAL A 38 -5.02 -11.17 4.28
CA VAL A 38 -3.73 -11.12 3.60
C VAL A 38 -3.71 -9.94 2.64
N VAL A 39 -2.64 -9.15 2.69
CA VAL A 39 -2.43 -8.05 1.75
C VAL A 39 -2.03 -8.62 0.40
N GLN A 40 -2.92 -8.52 -0.57
CA GLN A 40 -2.70 -8.96 -1.93
C GLN A 40 -1.94 -7.91 -2.74
N TYR A 41 -2.14 -6.62 -2.48
CA TYR A 41 -1.48 -5.54 -3.22
C TYR A 41 -1.28 -4.29 -2.38
N ILE A 42 -0.18 -3.57 -2.61
CA ILE A 42 0.09 -2.26 -2.01
C ILE A 42 0.38 -1.26 -3.11
N GLY A 43 -0.31 -0.12 -3.06
CA GLY A 43 -0.09 1.00 -3.96
C GLY A 43 -0.11 2.34 -3.25
N ARG A 44 0.19 3.38 -3.99
CA ARG A 44 0.18 4.77 -3.52
C ARG A 44 -0.25 5.70 -4.65
N SER A 45 -0.95 6.76 -4.30
CA SER A 45 -1.41 7.76 -5.28
C SER A 45 -1.74 9.06 -4.58
N ILE A 46 -1.60 10.18 -5.31
CA ILE A 46 -2.17 11.47 -4.88
C ILE A 46 -3.70 11.47 -4.94
N ASN A 47 -4.29 10.56 -5.73
CA ASN A 47 -5.73 10.39 -5.90
C ASN A 47 -6.04 8.90 -6.17
N PRO A 48 -6.23 8.08 -5.12
CA PRO A 48 -6.56 6.66 -5.25
C PRO A 48 -7.82 6.42 -6.08
N ARG A 49 -8.88 7.22 -5.90
CA ARG A 49 -10.11 7.10 -6.70
C ARG A 49 -9.85 7.13 -8.20
N GLN A 50 -9.08 8.13 -8.67
CA GLN A 50 -8.73 8.25 -10.08
C GLN A 50 -7.81 7.11 -10.55
N ARG A 51 -6.84 6.71 -9.72
CA ARG A 51 -5.90 5.61 -10.02
C ARG A 51 -6.62 4.27 -10.25
N TRP A 52 -7.76 4.06 -9.59
CA TRP A 52 -8.55 2.83 -9.66
C TRP A 52 -9.55 2.76 -10.83
N VAL A 53 -9.66 3.82 -11.66
CA VAL A 53 -10.58 3.84 -12.82
C VAL A 53 -10.15 2.85 -13.91
N SER A 54 -8.85 2.82 -14.24
CA SER A 54 -8.29 1.96 -15.31
C SER A 54 -7.20 1.02 -14.76
N HIS A 55 -7.33 0.59 -13.51
CA HIS A 55 -6.26 -0.13 -12.84
C HIS A 55 -6.08 -1.53 -13.45
N HIS A 56 -4.91 -1.77 -14.01
CA HIS A 56 -4.54 -3.00 -14.73
C HIS A 56 -4.79 -4.28 -13.89
N HIS A 57 -4.57 -4.21 -12.58
CA HIS A 57 -4.80 -5.33 -11.65
C HIS A 57 -6.25 -5.50 -11.17
N PHE A 58 -7.18 -4.63 -11.60
CA PHE A 58 -8.57 -4.73 -11.15
C PHE A 58 -9.16 -6.10 -11.48
N TYR A 59 -8.90 -6.62 -12.69
CA TYR A 59 -9.42 -7.92 -13.12
C TYR A 59 -8.86 -9.06 -12.26
N GLU A 60 -7.53 -9.12 -12.08
CA GLU A 60 -6.86 -10.14 -11.25
C GLU A 60 -7.36 -10.12 -9.81
N LEU A 61 -7.44 -8.94 -9.19
CA LEU A 61 -7.90 -8.77 -7.82
C LEU A 61 -9.40 -9.06 -7.68
N SER A 62 -10.21 -8.76 -8.70
CA SER A 62 -11.63 -9.09 -8.70
C SER A 62 -11.89 -10.59 -8.73
N ASN A 63 -11.00 -11.37 -9.36
CA ASN A 63 -11.10 -12.84 -9.41
C ASN A 63 -10.80 -13.51 -8.06
N ILE A 64 -10.07 -12.85 -7.16
CA ILE A 64 -9.86 -13.34 -5.78
C ILE A 64 -11.19 -13.37 -5.01
N GLY A 65 -12.07 -12.39 -5.28
CA GLY A 65 -13.37 -12.27 -4.62
C GLY A 65 -13.27 -11.77 -3.17
N GLY A 66 -14.26 -11.00 -2.73
CA GLY A 66 -14.36 -10.54 -1.35
C GLY A 66 -13.23 -9.60 -0.86
N VAL A 67 -12.38 -9.11 -1.77
CA VAL A 67 -11.28 -8.20 -1.43
C VAL A 67 -11.78 -6.78 -1.11
N LYS A 68 -11.10 -6.12 -0.17
CA LYS A 68 -11.32 -4.72 0.21
C LYS A 68 -10.07 -3.88 -0.06
N ILE A 69 -10.27 -2.58 -0.28
CA ILE A 69 -9.21 -1.58 -0.40
C ILE A 69 -9.22 -0.75 0.88
N ALA A 70 -8.18 -0.88 1.70
CA ALA A 70 -7.93 -0.05 2.87
C ALA A 70 -6.94 1.07 2.52
N TRP A 71 -6.99 2.22 3.18
CA TRP A 71 -6.07 3.32 2.90
C TRP A 71 -5.61 4.09 4.13
N LEU A 72 -4.38 4.61 4.03
CA LEU A 72 -3.79 5.56 4.95
C LEU A 72 -3.58 6.87 4.20
N GLU A 73 -4.23 7.93 4.66
CA GLU A 73 -3.98 9.28 4.15
C GLU A 73 -2.59 9.76 4.60
N VAL A 74 -1.84 10.33 3.66
CA VAL A 74 -0.48 10.81 3.88
C VAL A 74 -0.31 12.18 3.24
N SER A 75 0.71 12.95 3.65
CA SER A 75 1.03 14.17 2.91
C SER A 75 1.61 13.82 1.52
N PRO A 76 1.40 14.68 0.49
CA PRO A 76 1.80 14.39 -0.89
C PRO A 76 3.25 13.93 -1.05
N GLN A 77 4.17 14.47 -0.24
CA GLN A 77 5.60 14.11 -0.24
C GLN A 77 5.86 12.62 0.03
N TRP A 78 4.97 11.92 0.76
CA TRP A 78 5.13 10.48 1.03
C TRP A 78 4.58 9.60 -0.09
N THR A 79 3.81 10.16 -1.03
CA THR A 79 3.38 9.40 -2.21
C THR A 79 4.51 9.13 -3.19
N THR A 80 5.64 9.85 -3.08
CA THR A 80 6.84 9.62 -3.89
C THR A 80 7.90 8.80 -3.15
N ASP A 81 7.93 8.82 -1.82
CA ASP A 81 8.87 8.06 -0.97
C ASP A 81 8.57 6.54 -0.98
N LYS A 82 9.39 5.78 -1.73
CA LYS A 82 9.21 4.33 -1.92
C LYS A 82 9.57 3.57 -0.64
N CYS A 83 10.54 4.07 0.13
CA CYS A 83 11.03 3.40 1.33
C CYS A 83 9.97 3.39 2.43
N PHE A 84 9.20 4.48 2.57
CA PHE A 84 8.14 4.56 3.58
C PHE A 84 7.00 3.54 3.34
N ALA A 85 6.51 3.43 2.10
CA ALA A 85 5.47 2.46 1.77
C ALA A 85 5.96 1.01 1.97
N GLN A 86 7.22 0.72 1.62
CA GLN A 86 7.82 -0.59 1.86
C GLN A 86 8.00 -0.89 3.35
N ALA A 87 8.35 0.11 4.16
CA ALA A 87 8.46 -0.08 5.60
C ALA A 87 7.10 -0.48 6.20
N ILE A 88 5.99 0.14 5.77
CA ILE A 88 4.65 -0.24 6.26
C ILE A 88 4.32 -1.68 5.82
N ALA A 89 4.59 -2.04 4.57
CA ALA A 89 4.39 -3.38 4.03
C ALA A 89 5.14 -4.44 4.85
N ARG A 90 6.46 -4.26 5.04
CA ARG A 90 7.32 -5.21 5.76
C ARG A 90 6.92 -5.40 7.22
N ASN A 91 6.41 -4.36 7.88
CA ASN A 91 5.95 -4.47 9.26
C ASN A 91 4.65 -5.27 9.36
N PHE A 92 3.76 -5.15 8.37
CA PHE A 92 2.52 -5.90 8.34
C PHE A 92 2.71 -7.36 7.87
N GLU A 93 3.67 -7.60 6.98
CA GLU A 93 3.98 -8.91 6.40
C GLU A 93 4.69 -9.89 7.35
N GLN A 94 5.02 -9.49 8.60
CA GLN A 94 5.67 -10.37 9.61
C GLN A 94 4.84 -11.59 10.04
N GLY A 95 3.77 -11.94 9.32
CA GLY A 95 3.08 -13.22 9.43
C GLY A 95 2.15 -13.58 8.25
N GLN A 96 2.15 -12.82 7.14
CA GLN A 96 1.17 -13.01 6.05
C GLN A 96 1.82 -12.79 4.67
N ASN A 97 1.86 -13.85 3.86
CA ASN A 97 2.45 -13.88 2.52
C ASN A 97 1.77 -12.89 1.55
N ALA A 98 2.31 -11.69 1.37
CA ALA A 98 1.80 -10.76 0.36
C ALA A 98 2.16 -11.24 -1.06
N VAL A 99 1.16 -11.36 -1.94
CA VAL A 99 1.31 -12.04 -3.24
C VAL A 99 1.71 -11.08 -4.37
N PHE A 100 1.25 -9.82 -4.36
CA PHE A 100 1.64 -8.79 -5.34
C PHE A 100 2.19 -7.53 -4.66
N CYS A 101 3.40 -7.65 -4.12
CA CYS A 101 4.17 -6.46 -3.80
C CYS A 101 4.75 -5.90 -5.10
N PHE A 102 4.26 -4.74 -5.57
CA PHE A 102 4.91 -3.98 -6.64
C PHE A 102 6.20 -3.33 -6.09
N VAL A 103 7.16 -4.16 -5.70
CA VAL A 103 8.56 -3.75 -5.63
C VAL A 103 9.11 -4.07 -7.00
N GLY A 104 9.10 -3.06 -7.89
CA GLY A 104 9.93 -3.14 -9.08
C GLY A 104 11.30 -3.64 -8.64
N ARG A 105 11.78 -4.73 -9.26
CA ARG A 105 13.14 -5.24 -9.06
C ARG A 105 14.09 -4.05 -9.12
N ASN A 106 14.57 -3.58 -7.97
CA ASN A 106 15.84 -2.90 -7.79
C ASN A 106 16.08 -2.63 -6.31
N GLN A 107 17.31 -2.88 -5.94
CA GLN A 107 17.85 -2.95 -4.59
C GLN A 107 18.15 -1.56 -4.02
N ASP A 108 17.26 -0.58 -4.23
CA ASP A 108 17.61 0.85 -4.06
C ASP A 108 17.00 1.51 -2.80
N CYS A 109 16.76 0.73 -1.73
CA CYS A 109 16.44 1.30 -0.42
C CYS A 109 17.61 1.29 0.56
N ASP A 110 18.78 0.79 0.12
CA ASP A 110 20.04 1.01 0.79
C ASP A 110 20.77 2.19 0.12
N HIS A 111 21.61 2.92 0.86
CA HIS A 111 22.26 4.20 0.52
C HIS A 111 21.49 5.48 0.87
N ARG A 112 21.15 5.66 2.16
CA ARG A 112 21.43 6.92 2.88
C ARG A 112 21.66 6.68 4.36
N THR A 113 22.73 5.98 4.73
CA THR A 113 23.40 6.24 6.01
C THR A 113 24.66 7.05 5.74
N ASN A 114 24.54 8.36 5.92
CA ASN A 114 25.70 9.18 6.28
C ASN A 114 26.30 8.58 7.56
N GLY A 115 27.50 8.02 7.44
CA GLY A 115 28.18 7.35 8.54
C GLY A 115 29.67 7.27 8.28
N ARG A 116 30.32 8.43 8.27
CA ARG A 116 31.77 8.56 8.44
C ARG A 116 32.08 8.15 9.89
N ILE A 117 32.78 7.04 10.09
CA ILE A 117 33.50 6.74 11.33
C ILE A 117 34.86 6.15 10.92
N LEU A 118 35.92 6.80 11.42
CA LEU A 118 37.31 6.35 11.36
C LEU A 118 37.50 5.09 12.21
#